data_AF-A0AA86N5F5-F1
#
_entry.id   AF-A0AA86N5F5-F1
#
_cell.length_a   1.000
_cell.length_b   1.000
_cell.length_c   1.000
_cell.angle_alpha   90.00
_cell.angle_beta   90.00
_cell.angle_gamma   90.00
#
_symmetry.space_group_name_H-M   'P 1'
#
loop_
_entity.id
_entity.type
_entity.pdbx_description
1 polymer ?
#
loop_
_entity_poly.entity_id
_entity_poly.type
_entity_poly.pdbx_seq_one_letter_code
_entity_poly.pdbx_strand_id
1 'polypeptide(L)'
;MEKQIVCITLNNLRLLSDLRLVVRSVHLYRQTTNLYKYRLNLQVIIFDIGAHFRPGKHLWLNLAILEHIRNLCFIRNMQCGGSPYLLQHNTILPHQQHIMWKLHFNGALKQYLSQTTKAAITSDAQMYELMSTQRKSRGIWLQVSEQLNVTQQQVHDYFHNTWIKQFFDSFDEHKAELKSIVQSLLGQVHDRSLISQRAIDLFVNLHLKENFHVKSLQQFVHHELQKYKDGFKGKPAVHVEKKKVEVREAEKSLQNPSLTQSSSQEPSEAKSSDISKYILFG
;
A
#
# COMPACT_ATOMS: atom_id res chain seq x y z
N MET A 1 -28.93 -16.78 35.66
CA MET A 1 -28.48 -15.99 34.50
C MET A 1 -28.31 -16.95 33.33
N GLU A 2 -29.22 -16.93 32.37
CA GLU A 2 -29.09 -17.72 31.14
C GLU A 2 -28.12 -17.02 30.17
N LYS A 3 -27.12 -17.75 29.69
CA LYS A 3 -26.26 -17.31 28.59
C LYS A 3 -26.96 -17.67 27.28
N GLN A 4 -27.47 -16.67 26.55
CA GLN A 4 -27.87 -16.87 25.16
C GLN A 4 -26.66 -16.69 24.26
N ILE A 5 -26.32 -17.72 23.49
CA ILE A 5 -25.30 -17.66 22.44
C ILE A 5 -26.05 -17.31 21.15
N VAL A 6 -25.79 -16.13 20.59
CA VAL A 6 -26.31 -15.73 19.29
C VAL A 6 -25.23 -16.02 18.25
N CYS A 7 -25.41 -17.07 17.45
CA CYS A 7 -24.60 -17.31 16.26
C CYS A 7 -25.11 -16.42 15.11
N ILE A 8 -24.26 -15.51 14.62
CA ILE A 8 -24.55 -14.73 13.41
C ILE A 8 -23.85 -15.43 12.25
N THR A 9 -24.63 -16.00 11.34
CA THR A 9 -24.12 -16.62 10.11
C THR A 9 -24.03 -15.55 9.02
N LEU A 10 -22.81 -15.17 8.62
CA LEU A 10 -22.57 -14.21 7.54
C LEU A 10 -22.69 -14.91 6.18
N ASN A 11 -23.92 -15.05 5.68
CA ASN A 11 -24.19 -15.79 4.44
C ASN A 11 -23.73 -15.09 3.13
N ASN A 12 -23.18 -13.88 3.19
CA ASN A 12 -22.86 -13.08 2.00
C ASN A 12 -21.36 -12.81 1.75
N LEU A 13 -20.45 -13.47 2.46
CA LEU A 13 -19.01 -13.41 2.18
C LEU A 13 -18.53 -14.70 1.50
N ARG A 14 -18.90 -14.88 0.22
CA ARG A 14 -18.57 -16.07 -0.59
C ARG A 14 -17.09 -16.22 -0.97
N LEU A 15 -16.18 -15.41 -0.42
CA LEU A 15 -14.77 -15.34 -0.85
C LEU A 15 -13.74 -15.63 0.25
N LEU A 16 -14.15 -16.13 1.41
CA LEU A 16 -13.21 -16.46 2.50
C LEU A 16 -13.60 -17.78 3.15
N SER A 17 -13.29 -18.90 2.50
CA SER A 17 -13.55 -20.27 3.01
C SER A 17 -12.86 -20.58 4.34
N ASP A 18 -11.84 -19.81 4.73
CA ASP A 18 -10.97 -20.16 5.87
C ASP A 18 -10.97 -19.14 7.01
N LEU A 19 -11.78 -18.08 6.94
CA LEU A 19 -11.82 -17.05 7.98
C LEU A 19 -12.90 -17.38 9.03
N ARG A 20 -12.50 -18.10 10.08
CA ARG A 20 -13.35 -18.33 11.27
C ARG A 20 -13.35 -17.09 12.15
N LEU A 21 -14.37 -16.24 12.01
CA LEU A 21 -14.64 -15.19 12.98
C LEU A 21 -15.19 -15.83 14.26
N VAL A 22 -14.37 -15.96 15.31
CA VAL A 22 -14.82 -16.49 16.60
C VAL A 22 -15.31 -15.34 17.47
N VAL A 23 -16.62 -15.08 17.45
CA VAL A 23 -17.26 -14.17 18.41
C VAL A 23 -17.44 -14.93 19.73
N ARG A 24 -16.54 -14.71 20.70
CA ARG A 24 -16.54 -15.48 21.96
C ARG A 24 -17.61 -15.04 22.97
N SER A 25 -18.03 -13.78 22.97
CA SER A 25 -19.09 -13.33 23.88
C SER A 25 -19.81 -12.10 23.36
N VAL A 26 -21.14 -12.11 23.52
CA VAL A 26 -22.00 -10.93 23.41
C VAL A 26 -22.52 -10.67 24.82
N HIS A 27 -22.16 -9.53 25.41
CA HIS A 27 -22.64 -9.16 26.74
C HIS A 27 -23.87 -8.26 26.60
N LEU A 28 -25.02 -8.75 27.04
CA LEU A 28 -26.25 -7.98 27.16
C LEU A 28 -26.33 -7.42 28.59
N TYR A 29 -26.18 -6.10 28.75
CA TYR A 29 -26.35 -5.45 30.04
C TYR A 29 -27.77 -4.89 30.16
N ARG A 30 -28.48 -5.29 31.23
CA ARG A 30 -29.75 -4.69 31.63
C ARG A 30 -29.47 -3.57 32.63
N GLN A 31 -29.56 -2.32 32.22
CA GLN A 31 -29.62 -1.20 33.17
C GLN A 31 -31.07 -0.98 33.59
N THR A 32 -31.38 -1.30 34.85
CA THR A 32 -32.67 -0.98 35.47
C THR A 32 -32.57 0.36 36.16
N THR A 33 -32.84 1.43 35.43
CA THR A 33 -33.37 2.67 36.00
C THR A 33 -34.61 3.06 35.21
N ASN A 34 -35.62 3.54 35.94
CA ASN A 34 -37.04 3.50 35.60
C ASN A 34 -37.46 3.96 34.19
N LEU A 35 -38.52 3.31 33.70
CA LEU A 35 -39.29 3.47 32.45
C LEU A 35 -38.65 2.90 31.16
N TYR A 36 -39.34 1.88 30.63
CA TYR A 36 -39.21 1.15 29.36
C TYR A 36 -38.25 1.71 28.28
N LYS A 37 -36.94 1.61 28.49
CA LYS A 37 -35.95 1.84 27.44
C LYS A 37 -34.88 0.74 27.47
N TYR A 38 -34.97 -0.20 26.53
CA TYR A 38 -33.94 -1.20 26.32
C TYR A 38 -32.74 -0.53 25.65
N ARG A 39 -31.60 -0.41 26.35
CA ARG A 39 -30.31 -0.06 25.73
C ARG A 39 -29.55 -1.34 25.40
N LEU A 40 -29.42 -1.63 24.11
CA LEU A 40 -28.50 -2.64 23.61
C LEU A 40 -27.09 -2.05 23.61
N ASN A 41 -26.27 -2.44 24.58
CA ASN A 41 -24.83 -2.17 24.55
C ASN A 41 -24.13 -3.37 23.90
N LEU A 42 -23.86 -3.27 22.60
CA LEU A 42 -23.06 -4.28 21.90
C LEU A 42 -21.57 -3.94 22.08
N GLN A 43 -20.88 -4.64 22.98
CA GLN A 43 -19.42 -4.63 23.02
C GLN A 43 -18.90 -5.70 22.06
N VAL A 44 -18.43 -5.28 20.88
CA VAL A 44 -17.68 -6.15 19.97
C VAL A 44 -16.22 -6.10 20.40
N ILE A 45 -15.76 -7.14 21.10
CA ILE A 45 -14.34 -7.29 21.44
C ILE A 45 -13.67 -8.04 20.29
N ILE A 46 -12.95 -7.31 19.44
CA ILE A 46 -12.09 -7.90 18.40
C ILE A 46 -10.76 -8.21 19.09
N PHE A 47 -10.51 -9.48 19.42
CA PHE A 47 -9.19 -9.90 19.86
C PHE A 47 -8.27 -10.06 18.65
N ASP A 48 -7.07 -9.50 18.76
CA ASP A 48 -5.97 -9.69 17.83
C ASP A 48 -5.65 -11.19 17.75
N ILE A 49 -5.81 -11.78 16.56
CA ILE A 49 -5.52 -13.20 16.32
C ILE A 49 -4.01 -13.31 16.13
N GLY A 50 -3.30 -13.54 17.24
CA GLY A 50 -2.00 -14.18 17.38
C GLY A 50 -0.95 -14.01 16.25
N ALA A 51 0.08 -13.21 16.56
CA ALA A 51 1.54 -13.40 16.36
C ALA A 51 2.17 -13.88 15.02
N HIS A 52 1.42 -14.29 13.99
CA HIS A 52 2.03 -14.83 12.75
C HIS A 52 1.63 -14.12 11.45
N PHE A 53 0.94 -12.99 11.50
CA PHE A 53 0.43 -12.34 10.28
C PHE A 53 0.94 -10.91 10.09
N ARG A 54 1.44 -10.61 8.87
CA ARG A 54 2.14 -9.38 8.50
C ARG A 54 1.25 -8.13 8.75
N PRO A 55 1.75 -7.08 9.42
CA PRO A 55 1.01 -5.82 9.62
C PRO A 55 0.85 -5.10 8.27
N GLY A 56 -0.40 -4.85 7.85
CA GLY A 56 -0.73 -4.05 6.67
C GLY A 56 -1.87 -4.59 5.80
N LYS A 57 -2.00 -5.92 5.66
CA LYS A 57 -3.07 -6.51 4.82
C LYS A 57 -4.44 -6.61 5.51
N HIS A 58 -4.49 -6.60 6.83
CA HIS A 58 -5.72 -6.87 7.60
C HIS A 58 -6.45 -5.65 8.16
N LEU A 59 -5.85 -4.44 8.09
CA LEU A 59 -6.53 -3.21 8.51
C LEU A 59 -7.82 -3.01 7.71
N TRP A 60 -7.77 -3.26 6.40
CA TRP A 60 -8.92 -3.18 5.51
C TRP A 60 -10.01 -4.20 5.83
N LEU A 61 -9.64 -5.43 6.20
CA LEU A 61 -10.58 -6.48 6.57
C LEU A 61 -11.31 -6.16 7.89
N ASN A 62 -10.58 -5.69 8.91
CA ASN A 62 -11.16 -5.28 10.19
C ASN A 62 -12.14 -4.10 10.00
N LEU A 63 -11.82 -3.16 9.11
CA LEU A 63 -12.69 -2.03 8.79
C LEU A 63 -13.96 -2.45 8.03
N ALA A 64 -13.84 -3.38 7.06
CA ALA A 64 -14.99 -3.93 6.36
C ALA A 64 -15.96 -4.67 7.29
N ILE A 65 -15.41 -5.42 8.27
CA ILE A 65 -16.20 -6.10 9.30
C ILE A 65 -16.92 -5.08 10.19
N LEU A 66 -16.25 -4.02 10.63
CA LEU A 66 -16.85 -2.97 11.46
C LEU A 66 -17.98 -2.23 10.74
N GLU A 67 -17.80 -1.90 9.45
CA GLU A 67 -18.84 -1.25 8.64
C GLU A 67 -20.04 -2.17 8.41
N HIS A 68 -19.80 -3.46 8.19
CA HIS A 68 -20.88 -4.44 8.09
C HIS A 68 -21.67 -4.57 9.39
N ILE A 69 -20.98 -4.61 10.54
CA ILE A 69 -21.61 -4.61 11.86
C ILE A 69 -22.42 -3.32 12.09
N ARG A 70 -21.88 -2.16 11.70
CA ARG A 70 -22.58 -0.87 11.81
C ARG A 70 -23.89 -0.88 11.02
N ASN A 71 -23.87 -1.39 9.79
CA ASN A 71 -25.05 -1.50 8.93
C ASN A 71 -26.08 -2.49 9.50
N LEU A 72 -25.64 -3.62 10.05
CA LEU A 72 -26.53 -4.58 10.72
C LEU A 72 -27.20 -3.99 11.97
N CYS A 73 -26.46 -3.22 12.78
CA CYS A 73 -27.00 -2.53 13.94
C CYS A 73 -28.03 -1.45 13.56
N PHE A 74 -27.80 -0.75 12.45
CA PHE A 74 -28.71 0.27 11.93
C PHE A 74 -30.04 -0.35 11.45
N ILE A 75 -29.98 -1.45 10.68
CA ILE A 75 -31.17 -2.16 10.18
C ILE A 75 -32.02 -2.70 11.34
N ARG A 76 -31.38 -3.24 12.39
CA ARG A 76 -32.11 -3.81 13.54
C ARG A 76 -32.84 -2.77 14.38
N ASN A 77 -32.27 -1.56 14.55
CA ASN A 77 -32.93 -0.48 15.27
C ASN A 77 -34.20 0.02 14.55
N MET A 78 -34.25 -0.05 13.21
CA MET A 78 -35.46 0.27 12.43
C MET A 78 -36.60 -0.74 12.68
N GLN A 79 -36.28 -2.02 12.93
CA GLN A 79 -37.29 -3.08 13.07
C GLN A 79 -37.90 -3.16 14.48
N CYS A 80 -37.27 -2.60 15.50
CA CYS A 80 -37.72 -2.75 16.89
C CYS A 80 -38.67 -1.63 17.39
N GLY A 81 -39.22 -0.79 16.52
CA GLY A 81 -40.24 0.22 16.92
C GLY A 81 -39.77 1.24 17.96
N GLY A 82 -38.46 1.39 18.16
CA GLY A 82 -37.88 2.37 19.06
C GLY A 82 -38.09 3.77 18.51
N SER A 83 -38.67 4.66 19.33
CA SER A 83 -38.89 6.07 18.99
C SER A 83 -37.66 6.72 18.32
N PRO A 84 -37.82 7.40 17.17
CA PRO A 84 -36.72 7.94 16.36
C PRO A 84 -36.04 9.19 16.97
N TYR A 85 -36.41 9.58 18.19
CA TYR A 85 -35.87 10.76 18.84
C TYR A 85 -34.59 10.41 19.63
N LEU A 86 -33.47 11.01 19.21
CA LEU A 86 -32.14 11.07 19.83
C LEU A 86 -31.09 10.02 19.38
N LEU A 87 -30.84 9.96 18.08
CA LEU A 87 -29.48 9.81 17.55
C LEU A 87 -29.11 11.05 16.72
N GLN A 88 -29.41 12.25 17.26
CA GLN A 88 -28.86 13.47 16.71
C GLN A 88 -27.42 13.62 17.22
N HIS A 89 -26.50 13.71 16.27
CA HIS A 89 -25.04 13.75 16.41
C HIS A 89 -24.39 12.37 16.63
N ASN A 90 -24.36 11.58 15.55
CA ASN A 90 -23.19 10.76 15.27
C ASN A 90 -21.99 11.70 15.08
N THR A 91 -21.38 12.13 16.19
CA THR A 91 -20.01 12.62 16.18
C THR A 91 -19.13 11.45 15.80
N ILE A 92 -18.95 11.26 14.48
CA ILE A 92 -17.89 10.41 13.95
C ILE A 92 -16.63 10.92 14.63
N LEU A 93 -16.02 10.07 15.47
CA LEU A 93 -14.82 10.44 16.18
C LEU A 93 -13.81 10.96 15.13
N PRO A 94 -13.11 12.08 15.38
CA PRO A 94 -12.18 12.66 14.40
C PRO A 94 -11.20 11.63 13.80
N HIS A 95 -10.84 10.61 14.58
CA HIS A 95 -10.00 9.51 14.13
C HIS A 95 -10.62 8.61 13.03
N GLN A 96 -11.94 8.41 13.05
CA GLN A 96 -12.65 7.62 12.04
C GLN A 96 -12.75 8.35 10.71
N GLN A 97 -12.92 9.68 10.72
CA GLN A 97 -12.94 10.48 9.48
C GLN A 97 -11.64 10.32 8.67
N HIS A 98 -10.50 10.19 9.35
CA HIS A 98 -9.18 10.06 8.70
C HIS A 98 -9.02 8.75 7.89
N ILE A 99 -9.82 7.72 8.16
CA ILE A 99 -9.77 6.44 7.45
C ILE A 99 -10.80 6.38 6.33
N MET A 100 -11.98 6.96 6.53
CA MET A 100 -13.11 6.84 5.61
C MET A 100 -12.81 7.38 4.21
N TRP A 101 -12.19 8.56 4.10
CA TRP A 101 -11.92 9.14 2.78
C TRP A 101 -10.96 8.27 1.94
N LYS A 102 -10.06 7.51 2.58
CA LYS A 102 -9.12 6.59 1.90
C LYS A 102 -9.86 5.43 1.23
N LEU A 103 -10.96 4.96 1.83
CA LEU A 103 -11.84 3.94 1.23
C LEU A 103 -12.55 4.47 -0.03
N HIS A 104 -12.84 5.77 -0.07
CA HIS A 104 -13.52 6.43 -1.19
C HIS A 104 -12.55 6.99 -2.25
N PHE A 105 -11.24 6.92 -2.00
CA PHE A 105 -10.22 7.49 -2.88
C PHE A 105 -10.30 6.95 -4.32
N ASN A 106 -10.38 5.63 -4.50
CA ASN A 106 -10.44 5.03 -5.85
C ASN A 106 -11.69 5.52 -6.61
N GLY A 107 -12.82 5.63 -5.93
CA GLY A 107 -14.06 6.12 -6.52
C GLY A 107 -13.95 7.56 -7.01
N ALA A 108 -13.43 8.46 -6.16
CA ALA A 108 -13.24 9.86 -6.51
C ALA A 108 -12.24 10.05 -7.66
N LEU A 109 -11.10 9.34 -7.61
CA LEU A 109 -10.09 9.40 -8.66
C LEU A 109 -10.62 8.84 -9.99
N LYS A 110 -11.32 7.71 -9.95
CA LYS A 110 -11.96 7.11 -11.13
C LYS A 110 -12.99 8.04 -11.75
N GLN A 111 -13.83 8.68 -10.93
CA GLN A 111 -14.84 9.63 -11.40
C GLN A 111 -14.17 10.81 -12.11
N TYR A 112 -13.16 11.43 -11.49
CA TYR A 112 -12.41 12.54 -12.08
C TYR A 112 -11.77 12.15 -13.42
N LEU A 113 -11.09 10.99 -13.47
CA LEU A 113 -10.43 10.53 -14.69
C LEU A 113 -11.43 10.21 -15.80
N SER A 114 -12.57 9.60 -15.47
CA SER A 114 -13.63 9.30 -16.44
C SER A 114 -14.24 10.57 -17.04
N GLN A 115 -14.45 11.62 -16.22
CA GLN A 115 -14.95 12.91 -16.68
C GLN A 115 -13.96 13.63 -17.60
N THR A 116 -12.67 13.58 -17.27
CA THR A 116 -11.63 14.31 -17.99
C THR A 116 -11.24 13.62 -19.31
N THR A 117 -11.14 12.29 -19.31
CA THR A 117 -10.70 11.51 -20.48
C THR A 117 -11.85 11.07 -21.38
N LYS A 118 -13.09 11.13 -20.88
CA LYS A 118 -14.29 10.52 -21.51
C LYS A 118 -14.15 9.02 -21.76
N ALA A 119 -13.20 8.35 -21.09
CA ALA A 119 -12.99 6.92 -21.19
C ALA A 119 -13.73 6.17 -20.06
N ALA A 120 -14.27 5.00 -20.39
CA ALA A 120 -14.86 4.11 -19.39
C ALA A 120 -13.73 3.35 -18.67
N ILE A 121 -13.45 3.74 -17.43
CA ILE A 121 -12.42 3.11 -16.61
C ILE A 121 -13.02 1.90 -15.88
N THR A 122 -12.47 0.72 -16.11
CA THR A 122 -13.00 -0.54 -15.58
C THR A 122 -12.16 -1.10 -14.44
N SER A 123 -10.87 -0.75 -14.37
CA SER A 123 -9.93 -1.31 -13.39
C SER A 123 -8.97 -0.26 -12.82
N ASP A 124 -8.39 -0.57 -11.65
CA ASP A 124 -7.37 0.24 -11.00
C ASP A 124 -6.08 0.32 -11.83
N ALA A 125 -5.76 -0.72 -12.60
CA ALA A 125 -4.62 -0.72 -13.53
C ALA A 125 -4.78 0.32 -14.65
N GLN A 126 -5.99 0.45 -15.21
CA GLN A 126 -6.29 1.51 -16.19
C GLN A 126 -6.20 2.90 -15.57
N MET A 127 -6.63 3.07 -14.31
CA MET A 127 -6.46 4.34 -13.60
C MET A 127 -4.97 4.69 -13.47
N TYR A 128 -4.15 3.72 -13.08
CA TYR A 128 -2.70 3.92 -12.96
C TYR A 128 -2.06 4.31 -14.29
N GLU A 129 -2.41 3.64 -15.39
CA GLU A 129 -1.92 3.96 -16.74
C GLU A 129 -2.34 5.36 -17.21
N LEU A 130 -3.59 5.76 -16.96
CA LEU A 130 -4.04 7.11 -17.26
C LEU A 130 -3.30 8.15 -16.42
N MET A 131 -3.04 7.86 -15.14
CA MET A 131 -2.28 8.75 -14.26
C MET A 131 -0.82 8.88 -14.67
N SER A 132 -0.19 7.81 -15.17
CA SER A 132 1.22 7.85 -15.60
C SER A 132 1.42 8.58 -16.92
N THR A 133 0.41 8.59 -17.80
CA THR A 133 0.44 9.31 -19.08
C THR A 133 0.16 10.80 -18.93
N GLN A 134 -0.60 11.21 -17.91
CA GLN A 134 -0.92 12.62 -17.67
C GLN A 134 0.25 13.38 -17.01
N ARG A 135 1.17 13.91 -17.84
CA ARG A 135 2.28 14.78 -17.38
C ARG A 135 1.84 16.08 -16.69
N LYS A 136 0.60 16.52 -16.92
CA LYS A 136 0.05 17.77 -16.37
C LYS A 136 -1.13 17.47 -15.47
N SER A 137 -0.86 16.95 -14.27
CA SER A 137 -1.85 16.68 -13.23
C SER A 137 -2.29 17.94 -12.45
N ARG A 138 -2.14 19.14 -13.02
CA ARG A 138 -2.50 20.39 -12.34
C ARG A 138 -4.01 20.41 -12.09
N GLY A 139 -4.39 20.25 -10.82
CA GLY A 139 -5.79 20.30 -10.37
C GLY A 139 -6.43 18.94 -10.08
N ILE A 140 -5.81 17.80 -10.43
CA ILE A 140 -6.36 16.47 -10.10
C ILE A 140 -6.58 16.36 -8.59
N TRP A 141 -5.55 16.69 -7.83
CA TRP A 141 -5.57 16.58 -6.38
C TRP A 141 -6.57 17.53 -5.73
N LEU A 142 -6.76 18.72 -6.30
CA LEU A 142 -7.76 19.67 -5.83
C LEU A 142 -9.17 19.09 -5.98
N GLN A 143 -9.52 18.65 -7.19
CA GLN A 143 -10.84 18.08 -7.50
C GLN A 143 -11.14 16.80 -6.70
N VAL A 144 -10.17 15.90 -6.57
CA VAL A 144 -10.33 14.69 -5.75
C VAL A 144 -10.46 15.05 -4.27
N SER A 145 -9.73 16.05 -3.78
CA SER A 145 -9.82 16.49 -2.39
C SER A 145 -11.15 17.15 -2.03
N GLU A 146 -11.75 17.90 -2.95
CA GLU A 146 -13.09 18.48 -2.81
C GLU A 146 -14.15 17.38 -2.69
N GLN A 147 -14.09 16.34 -3.52
CA GLN A 147 -15.02 15.20 -3.45
C GLN A 147 -14.90 14.41 -2.14
N LEU A 148 -13.70 14.34 -1.58
CA LEU A 148 -13.40 13.58 -0.37
C LEU A 148 -13.49 14.41 0.91
N ASN A 149 -13.73 15.72 0.81
CA ASN A 149 -13.74 16.68 1.91
C ASN A 149 -12.46 16.60 2.78
N VAL A 150 -11.30 16.59 2.13
CA VAL A 150 -9.97 16.60 2.76
C VAL A 150 -9.07 17.63 2.09
N THR A 151 -7.87 17.85 2.61
CA THR A 151 -6.92 18.77 1.99
C THR A 151 -6.29 18.15 0.74
N GLN A 152 -5.97 19.00 -0.25
CA GLN A 152 -5.22 18.60 -1.44
C GLN A 152 -3.93 17.84 -1.11
N GLN A 153 -3.19 18.32 -0.10
CA GLN A 153 -1.93 17.71 0.34
C GLN A 153 -2.13 16.27 0.83
N GLN A 154 -3.20 15.99 1.59
CA GLN A 154 -3.50 14.64 2.07
C GLN A 154 -3.75 13.66 0.92
N VAL A 155 -4.52 14.08 -0.10
CA VAL A 155 -4.81 13.27 -1.29
C VAL A 155 -3.53 12.99 -2.09
N HIS A 156 -2.74 14.03 -2.34
CA HIS A 156 -1.45 13.93 -3.02
C HIS A 156 -0.51 12.96 -2.30
N ASP A 157 -0.33 13.13 -0.98
CA ASP A 157 0.58 12.31 -0.19
C ASP A 157 0.10 10.87 -0.11
N TYR A 158 -1.21 10.66 0.03
CA TYR A 158 -1.77 9.31 0.01
C TYR A 158 -1.55 8.62 -1.34
N PHE A 159 -1.73 9.34 -2.46
CA PHE A 159 -1.47 8.81 -3.79
C PHE A 159 -0.01 8.34 -3.91
N HIS A 160 0.95 9.22 -3.64
CA HIS A 160 2.37 8.92 -3.84
C HIS A 160 2.97 7.97 -2.80
N ASN A 161 2.49 7.99 -1.55
CA ASN A 161 3.07 7.19 -0.48
C ASN A 161 2.37 5.85 -0.26
N THR A 162 1.12 5.70 -0.69
CA THR A 162 0.31 4.50 -0.42
C THR A 162 -0.25 3.92 -1.71
N TRP A 163 -1.12 4.67 -2.39
CA TRP A 163 -1.93 4.12 -3.49
C TRP A 163 -1.08 3.62 -4.66
N ILE A 164 -0.13 4.45 -5.13
CA ILE A 164 0.69 4.10 -6.29
C ILE A 164 1.57 2.85 -6.06
N LYS A 165 1.92 2.56 -4.79
CA LYS A 165 2.81 1.45 -4.44
C LYS A 165 2.16 0.08 -4.64
N GLN A 166 0.83 0.01 -4.72
CA GLN A 166 0.13 -1.27 -4.94
C GLN A 166 0.35 -1.85 -6.34
N PHE A 167 0.87 -1.06 -7.30
CA PHE A 167 1.16 -1.47 -8.66
C PHE A 167 2.62 -1.92 -8.87
N PHE A 168 3.40 -1.99 -7.79
CA PHE A 168 4.80 -2.36 -7.82
C PHE A 168 5.05 -3.53 -6.89
N ASP A 169 6.07 -4.31 -7.21
CA ASP A 169 6.54 -5.39 -6.36
C ASP A 169 7.23 -4.84 -5.12
N SER A 170 7.06 -5.54 -4.00
CA SER A 170 7.77 -5.20 -2.77
C SER A 170 9.20 -5.73 -2.85
N PHE A 171 10.18 -4.87 -2.61
CA PHE A 171 11.59 -5.26 -2.51
C PHE A 171 12.00 -5.75 -1.11
N ASP A 172 11.03 -5.99 -0.20
CA ASP A 172 11.31 -6.37 1.19
C ASP A 172 12.21 -7.61 1.31
N GLU A 173 12.00 -8.59 0.43
CA GLU A 173 12.74 -9.86 0.41
C GLU A 173 14.18 -9.67 -0.10
N HIS A 174 14.42 -8.58 -0.85
CA HIS A 174 15.69 -8.25 -1.48
C HIS A 174 16.46 -7.11 -0.78
N LYS A 175 15.94 -6.60 0.35
CA LYS A 175 16.57 -5.50 1.11
C LYS A 175 18.03 -5.77 1.50
N ALA A 176 18.33 -7.01 1.89
CA ALA A 176 19.68 -7.41 2.28
C ALA A 176 20.66 -7.33 1.11
N GLU A 177 20.21 -7.69 -0.09
CA GLU A 177 21.00 -7.61 -1.31
C GLU A 177 21.25 -6.16 -1.72
N LEU A 178 20.21 -5.32 -1.78
CA LEU A 178 20.37 -3.90 -2.10
C LEU A 178 21.33 -3.20 -1.11
N LYS A 179 21.24 -3.54 0.18
CA LYS A 179 22.20 -3.06 1.19
C LYS A 179 23.63 -3.51 0.89
N SER A 180 23.84 -4.75 0.47
CA SER A 180 25.16 -5.27 0.07
C SER A 180 25.74 -4.50 -1.11
N ILE A 181 24.92 -4.18 -2.12
CA ILE A 181 25.32 -3.37 -3.29
C ILE A 181 25.78 -1.98 -2.85
N VAL A 182 25.00 -1.31 -1.97
CA VAL A 182 25.36 0.00 -1.44
C VAL A 182 26.71 -0.06 -0.68
N GLN A 183 26.90 -1.10 0.13
CA GLN A 183 28.14 -1.29 0.89
C GLN A 183 29.37 -1.54 0.00
N SER A 184 29.22 -2.33 -1.06
CA SER A 184 30.33 -2.56 -2.00
C SER A 184 30.72 -1.30 -2.75
N LEU A 185 29.74 -0.47 -3.12
CA LEU A 185 29.98 0.79 -3.82
C LEU A 185 30.61 1.87 -2.93
N LEU A 186 30.27 1.90 -1.63
CA LEU A 186 30.89 2.82 -0.65
C LEU A 186 32.41 2.65 -0.53
N GLY A 187 32.95 1.46 -0.84
CA GLY A 187 34.40 1.22 -0.85
C GLY A 187 35.11 1.65 -2.15
N GLN A 188 34.36 2.06 -3.18
CA GLN A 188 34.89 2.33 -4.52
C GLN A 188 34.61 3.76 -5.00
N VAL A 189 33.46 4.32 -4.60
CA VAL A 189 32.96 5.61 -5.08
C VAL A 189 32.75 6.53 -3.87
N HIS A 190 33.25 7.76 -3.96
CA HIS A 190 33.08 8.74 -2.88
C HIS A 190 31.81 9.61 -3.01
N ASP A 191 31.29 9.76 -4.24
CA ASP A 191 30.07 10.52 -4.50
C ASP A 191 28.80 9.70 -4.16
N ARG A 192 28.04 10.17 -3.17
CA ARG A 192 26.81 9.54 -2.72
C ARG A 192 25.69 9.53 -3.75
N SER A 193 25.58 10.59 -4.56
CA SER A 193 24.57 10.66 -5.62
C SER A 193 24.83 9.56 -6.63
N LEU A 194 26.10 9.41 -7.03
CA LEU A 194 26.54 8.38 -7.94
C LEU A 194 26.39 6.96 -7.36
N ILE A 195 26.71 6.76 -6.07
CA ILE A 195 26.44 5.49 -5.38
C ILE A 195 24.95 5.16 -5.42
N SER A 196 24.09 6.13 -5.11
CA SER A 196 22.65 5.92 -5.08
C SER A 196 22.12 5.49 -6.45
N GLN A 197 22.52 6.19 -7.51
CA GLN A 197 22.13 5.87 -8.88
C GLN A 197 22.63 4.47 -9.27
N ARG A 198 23.94 4.20 -9.12
CA ARG A 198 24.53 2.90 -9.48
C ARG A 198 23.94 1.74 -8.70
N ALA A 199 23.66 1.92 -7.41
CA ALA A 199 23.06 0.87 -6.59
C ALA A 199 21.68 0.47 -7.11
N ILE A 200 20.86 1.46 -7.48
CA ILE A 200 19.53 1.23 -8.03
C ILE A 200 19.62 0.57 -9.41
N ASP A 201 20.50 1.08 -10.28
CA ASP A 201 20.67 0.53 -11.63
C ASP A 201 21.11 -0.93 -11.59
N LEU A 202 22.12 -1.26 -10.76
CA LEU A 202 22.57 -2.63 -10.57
C LEU A 202 21.44 -3.52 -10.02
N PHE A 203 20.70 -3.03 -9.02
CA PHE A 203 19.62 -3.79 -8.40
C PHE A 203 18.47 -4.07 -9.39
N VAL A 204 18.05 -3.08 -10.17
CA VAL A 204 17.01 -3.25 -11.20
C VAL A 204 17.48 -4.20 -12.30
N ASN A 205 18.75 -4.12 -12.71
CA ASN A 205 19.32 -5.02 -13.72
C ASN A 205 19.44 -6.48 -13.25
N LEU A 206 19.58 -6.73 -11.94
CA LEU A 206 19.57 -8.09 -11.39
C LEU A 206 18.15 -8.69 -11.35
N HIS A 207 17.13 -7.85 -11.28
CA HIS A 207 15.74 -8.23 -11.05
C HIS A 207 14.81 -7.78 -12.20
N LEU A 208 15.22 -8.01 -13.45
CA LEU A 208 14.50 -7.56 -14.65
C LEU A 208 13.04 -8.03 -14.76
N LYS A 209 12.67 -9.08 -14.01
CA LYS A 209 11.30 -9.63 -14.01
C LYS A 209 10.37 -8.93 -13.02
N GLU A 210 10.92 -8.21 -12.05
CA GLU A 210 10.16 -7.54 -10.99
C GLU A 210 10.03 -6.04 -11.31
N ASN A 211 8.85 -5.48 -11.05
CA ASN A 211 8.55 -4.08 -11.27
C ASN A 211 8.63 -3.30 -9.95
N PHE A 212 9.81 -2.82 -9.59
CA PHE A 212 9.99 -2.08 -8.35
C PHE A 212 9.65 -0.58 -8.45
N HIS A 213 9.14 -0.04 -7.35
CA HIS A 213 8.94 1.40 -7.21
C HIS A 213 10.27 2.12 -6.94
N VAL A 214 10.85 2.76 -7.96
CA VAL A 214 12.17 3.41 -7.92
C VAL A 214 12.33 4.39 -6.75
N LYS A 215 11.33 5.23 -6.46
CA LYS A 215 11.40 6.19 -5.35
C LYS A 215 11.51 5.49 -3.98
N SER A 216 10.93 4.31 -3.83
CA SER A 216 11.09 3.51 -2.61
C SER A 216 12.48 2.90 -2.49
N LEU A 217 13.08 2.49 -3.60
CA LEU A 217 14.49 2.07 -3.63
C LEU A 217 15.42 3.25 -3.27
N GLN A 218 15.19 4.43 -3.85
CA GLN A 218 15.93 5.66 -3.54
C GLN A 218 15.87 6.02 -2.05
N GLN A 219 14.67 5.98 -1.46
CA GLN A 219 14.49 6.24 -0.02
C GLN A 219 15.29 5.25 0.83
N PHE A 220 15.26 3.97 0.48
CA PHE A 220 16.02 2.94 1.18
C PHE A 220 17.53 3.17 1.06
N VAL A 221 18.04 3.38 -0.15
CA VAL A 221 19.47 3.63 -0.39
C VAL A 221 19.93 4.90 0.31
N HIS A 222 19.15 5.97 0.25
CA HIS A 222 19.42 7.20 0.98
C HIS A 222 19.53 6.96 2.49
N HIS A 223 18.59 6.22 3.07
CA HIS A 223 18.63 5.84 4.49
C HIS A 223 19.89 5.02 4.83
N GLU A 224 20.29 4.06 3.99
CA GLU A 224 21.53 3.32 4.22
C GLU A 224 22.76 4.22 4.13
N LEU A 225 22.83 5.13 3.16
CA LEU A 225 23.95 6.08 3.02
C LEU A 225 24.06 7.07 4.18
N GLN A 226 22.93 7.47 4.79
CA GLN A 226 22.91 8.37 5.95
C GLN A 226 23.62 7.78 7.17
N LYS A 227 23.61 6.44 7.33
CA LYS A 227 24.34 5.76 8.43
C LYS A 227 25.85 5.93 8.36
N TYR A 228 26.38 6.39 7.22
CA TYR A 228 27.80 6.62 6.99
C TYR A 228 28.15 8.12 6.95
N LYS A 229 27.27 9.00 7.46
CA LYS A 229 27.55 10.44 7.52
C LYS A 229 28.58 10.85 8.55
N ASP A 230 28.62 10.18 9.69
CA ASP A 230 29.39 10.64 10.87
C ASP A 230 30.85 10.16 10.87
N GLY A 231 31.42 9.99 9.68
CA GLY A 231 32.74 9.40 9.48
C GLY A 231 32.65 7.88 9.47
N PHE A 232 33.42 7.27 8.58
CA PHE A 232 33.52 5.83 8.36
C PHE A 232 34.19 5.14 9.58
N LYS A 233 33.57 5.18 10.77
CA LYS A 233 33.99 4.42 11.96
C LYS A 233 33.43 3.00 11.96
N GLY A 234 32.86 2.56 10.83
CA GLY A 234 32.44 1.19 10.63
C GLY A 234 33.67 0.30 10.57
N LYS A 235 33.83 -0.57 11.58
CA LYS A 235 34.79 -1.67 11.55
C LYS A 235 34.71 -2.36 10.18
N PRO A 236 35.84 -2.62 9.48
CA PRO A 236 35.80 -3.29 8.19
C PRO A 236 34.97 -4.57 8.33
N ALA A 237 34.00 -4.76 7.44
CA ALA A 237 33.16 -5.96 7.46
C ALA A 237 34.04 -7.16 7.07
N VAL A 238 34.53 -7.89 8.08
CA VAL A 238 35.49 -9.00 7.94
C VAL A 238 34.92 -10.23 7.19
N HIS A 239 33.65 -10.27 6.80
CA HIS A 239 33.04 -11.47 6.19
C HIS A 239 32.12 -11.20 4.99
N VAL A 240 32.65 -10.64 3.90
CA VAL A 240 31.94 -10.59 2.59
C VAL A 240 32.80 -11.16 1.46
N GLU A 241 33.62 -12.18 1.75
CA GLU A 241 34.53 -12.73 0.74
C GLU A 241 33.85 -13.80 -0.15
N LYS A 242 32.71 -14.36 0.26
CA LYS A 242 32.06 -15.45 -0.49
C LYS A 242 31.00 -15.03 -1.52
N LYS A 243 30.48 -13.80 -1.48
CA LYS A 243 29.47 -13.32 -2.46
C LYS A 243 30.02 -12.35 -3.52
N LYS A 244 31.32 -12.06 -3.47
CA LYS A 244 32.01 -11.11 -4.36
C LYS A 244 32.25 -11.64 -5.79
N VAL A 245 32.04 -12.94 -6.01
CA VAL A 245 32.26 -13.58 -7.32
C VAL A 245 31.10 -13.29 -8.29
N GLU A 246 29.84 -13.37 -7.84
CA GLU A 246 28.67 -13.12 -8.72
C GLU A 246 28.55 -11.66 -9.18
N VAL A 247 28.86 -10.69 -8.30
CA VAL A 247 28.75 -9.26 -8.66
C VAL A 247 29.79 -8.86 -9.72
N ARG A 248 30.99 -9.46 -9.68
CA ARG A 248 32.05 -9.19 -10.67
C ARG A 248 31.75 -9.76 -12.05
N GLU A 249 30.96 -10.83 -12.14
CA GLU A 249 30.51 -11.35 -13.44
C GLU A 249 29.40 -10.47 -14.05
N ALA A 250 28.48 -9.96 -13.22
CA ALA A 250 27.48 -9.00 -13.66
C ALA A 250 28.12 -7.68 -14.17
N GLU A 251 29.13 -7.14 -13.47
CA GLU A 251 29.83 -5.92 -13.92
C GLU A 251 30.62 -6.11 -15.22
N LYS A 252 31.23 -7.29 -15.43
CA LYS A 252 31.93 -7.62 -16.69
C LYS A 252 30.97 -7.70 -17.87
N SER A 253 29.72 -8.12 -17.65
CA SER A 253 28.69 -8.17 -18.70
C SER A 253 28.22 -6.78 -19.17
N LEU A 254 28.35 -5.75 -18.32
CA LEU A 254 27.96 -4.37 -18.62
C LEU A 254 29.05 -3.57 -19.36
N GLN A 255 30.32 -4.00 -19.31
CA GLN A 255 31.45 -3.24 -19.88
C GLN A 255 31.88 -3.67 -21.29
N ASN A 256 31.29 -4.72 -21.87
CA ASN A 256 31.61 -5.17 -23.24
C ASN A 256 30.37 -5.17 -24.15
N PRO A 257 29.95 -4.02 -24.70
CA PRO A 257 29.14 -4.00 -25.92
C PRO A 257 30.05 -4.29 -27.11
N SER A 258 30.41 -5.56 -27.31
CA SER A 258 31.15 -5.97 -28.51
C SER A 258 30.30 -5.73 -29.75
N LEU A 259 30.70 -4.74 -30.56
CA LEU A 259 30.32 -4.58 -31.96
C LEU A 259 30.49 -5.93 -32.67
N THR A 260 29.40 -6.63 -32.88
CA THR A 260 29.34 -7.75 -33.82
C THR A 260 28.45 -7.28 -34.96
N GLN A 261 29.07 -6.68 -35.97
CA GLN A 261 28.42 -6.49 -37.27
C GLN A 261 28.33 -7.87 -37.92
N SER A 262 27.12 -8.45 -37.95
CA SER A 262 26.80 -9.46 -38.95
C SER A 262 25.33 -9.36 -39.36
N SER A 263 25.21 -9.17 -40.66
CA SER A 263 24.06 -9.19 -41.56
C SER A 263 22.90 -10.14 -41.21
N SER A 264 21.69 -9.60 -41.43
CA SER A 264 20.47 -10.27 -41.95
C SER A 264 19.76 -11.32 -41.08
N GLN A 265 18.66 -10.92 -40.43
CA GLN A 265 17.26 -11.35 -40.71
C GLN A 265 16.34 -11.02 -39.52
N GLU A 266 15.25 -10.30 -39.81
CA GLU A 266 14.03 -10.13 -38.99
C GLU A 266 13.22 -11.45 -38.89
N PRO A 267 12.17 -11.56 -38.05
CA PRO A 267 11.73 -10.67 -36.96
C PRO A 267 11.41 -11.42 -35.64
N SER A 268 11.48 -10.75 -34.49
CA SER A 268 10.54 -11.01 -33.39
C SER A 268 10.43 -9.81 -32.45
N GLU A 269 9.19 -9.39 -32.21
CA GLU A 269 8.81 -8.29 -31.33
C GLU A 269 9.17 -8.61 -29.87
N ALA A 270 10.38 -8.23 -29.44
CA ALA A 270 10.70 -8.12 -28.03
C ALA A 270 10.27 -6.73 -27.53
N LYS A 271 9.31 -6.71 -26.61
CA LYS A 271 8.86 -5.51 -25.90
C LYS A 271 10.03 -4.88 -25.15
N SER A 272 10.66 -3.88 -25.75
CA SER A 272 11.63 -3.01 -25.10
C SER A 272 10.92 -2.25 -23.97
N SER A 273 11.20 -2.65 -22.73
CA SER A 273 10.76 -1.93 -21.53
C SER A 273 11.57 -0.64 -21.44
N ASP A 274 10.97 0.44 -21.91
CA ASP A 274 11.49 1.81 -21.92
C ASP A 274 11.58 2.34 -20.48
N ILE A 275 12.60 1.88 -19.73
CA ILE A 275 12.86 2.24 -18.32
C ILE A 275 13.08 3.76 -18.15
N SER A 276 13.47 4.46 -19.22
CA SER A 276 13.64 5.91 -19.26
C SER A 276 12.35 6.72 -19.05
N LYS A 277 11.16 6.09 -19.07
CA LYS A 277 9.88 6.79 -18.83
C LYS A 277 9.56 7.07 -17.36
N TYR A 278 10.30 6.50 -16.40
CA TYR A 278 9.94 6.57 -14.98
C TYR A 278 10.66 7.66 -14.17
N ILE A 279 11.49 8.51 -14.79
CA ILE A 279 12.30 9.52 -14.07
C ILE A 279 11.58 10.87 -13.87
N LEU A 280 10.38 11.09 -14.42
CA LEU A 280 9.74 12.43 -14.46
C LEU A 280 8.51 12.61 -13.55
N PHE A 281 8.57 12.17 -12.30
CA PHE A 281 7.62 12.62 -11.27
C PHE A 281 8.36 12.98 -9.98
N GLY A 282 9.00 14.15 -10.03
CA GLY A 282 9.55 14.89 -8.88
C GLY A 282 8.95 16.28 -8.85
#